data_AF-A0A7X6ZUF8-F1
#
_entry.id   AF-A0A7X6ZUF8-F1
#
_cell.length_a   1.000
_cell.length_b   1.000
_cell.length_c   1.000
_cell.angle_alpha   90.00
_cell.angle_beta   90.00
_cell.angle_gamma   90.00
#
_symmetry.space_group_name_H-M   'P 1'
#
loop_
_entity.id
_entity.type
_entity.pdbx_description
1 polymer ?
#
loop_
_entity_poly.entity_id
_entity_poly.type
_entity_poly.pdbx_seq_one_letter_code
_entity_poly.pdbx_strand_id
1 'polypeptide(L)'
;MKTRVISGIIGAIALIAVLLSDTIILNIGLAIVSFIALLEMCDAVGLAKSAHLKALGLMAAFAFTFAYSFDKKLLMPVILFYLIALFALYMKKNSRLALQDISKMFFLTLLICFFLTHIVFIRQLASGEYLF
;
A
#
# COMPACT_ATOMS: atom_id res chain seq x y z
N MET A 1 10.34 -2.59 -29.81
CA MET A 1 11.31 -3.22 -28.86
C MET A 1 12.25 -2.22 -28.20
N LYS A 2 12.93 -1.32 -28.94
CA LYS A 2 13.87 -0.32 -28.37
C LYS A 2 13.30 0.47 -27.19
N THR A 3 12.06 0.97 -27.29
CA THR A 3 11.40 1.74 -26.21
C THR A 3 11.21 0.94 -24.92
N ARG A 4 10.86 -0.35 -25.01
CA ARG A 4 10.66 -1.22 -23.84
C ARG A 4 11.97 -1.50 -23.09
N VAL A 5 13.06 -1.69 -23.84
CA VAL A 5 14.39 -1.91 -23.26
C VAL A 5 14.89 -0.64 -22.58
N ILE A 6 14.73 0.52 -23.24
CA ILE A 6 15.13 1.81 -22.69
C ILE A 6 14.35 2.13 -21.41
N SER A 7 13.02 1.97 -21.41
CA SER A 7 12.20 2.22 -20.22
C SER A 7 12.55 1.26 -19.06
N GLY A 8 12.87 0.00 -19.38
CA GLY A 8 13.29 -0.99 -18.37
C GLY A 8 14.62 -0.61 -17.71
N ILE A 9 15.61 -0.19 -18.50
CA ILE A 9 16.92 0.24 -17.98
C ILE A 9 16.75 1.49 -17.10
N ILE A 10 16.01 2.49 -17.57
CA ILE A 10 15.74 3.72 -16.80
C ILE A 10 15.04 3.38 -15.48
N GLY A 11 14.03 2.51 -15.52
CA GLY A 11 13.32 2.06 -14.32
C GLY A 11 14.22 1.35 -13.32
N ALA A 12 15.12 0.47 -13.80
CA ALA A 12 16.08 -0.23 -12.94
C ALA A 12 17.06 0.75 -12.27
N ILE A 13 17.62 1.69 -13.01
CA ILE A 13 18.53 2.72 -12.47
C ILE A 13 17.80 3.59 -11.44
N ALA A 14 16.57 4.03 -11.75
CA ALA A 14 15.77 4.82 -10.83
C ALA A 14 15.46 4.05 -9.53
N LEU A 15 15.14 2.76 -9.63
CA LEU A 15 14.85 1.92 -8.47
C LEU A 15 16.08 1.76 -7.57
N ILE A 16 17.26 1.54 -8.15
CA ILE A 16 18.52 1.48 -7.40
C ILE A 16 18.80 2.83 -6.72
N ALA A 17 18.63 3.94 -7.44
CA ALA A 17 18.84 5.28 -6.89
C ALA A 17 17.91 5.56 -5.70
N VAL A 18 16.62 5.23 -5.81
CA VAL A 18 15.64 5.41 -4.72
C VAL A 18 15.98 4.54 -3.52
N LEU A 19 16.45 3.30 -3.72
CA LEU A 19 16.83 2.40 -2.65
C LEU A 19 18.03 2.91 -1.84
N LEU A 20 19.01 3.52 -2.52
CA LEU A 20 20.22 4.07 -1.92
C LEU A 20 20.03 5.49 -1.34
N SER A 21 19.01 6.21 -1.77
CA SER A 21 18.69 7.57 -1.32
C SER A 21 18.22 7.61 0.13
N ASP A 22 18.07 8.78 0.75
CA ASP A 22 17.57 8.92 2.14
C ASP A 22 16.21 8.22 2.41
N THR A 23 15.95 7.95 3.69
CA THR A 23 14.71 7.30 4.16
C THR A 23 13.44 8.04 3.73
N ILE A 24 13.49 9.38 3.66
CA ILE A 24 12.37 10.21 3.19
C ILE A 24 12.05 9.92 1.72
N ILE A 25 13.07 9.88 0.85
CA ILE A 25 12.90 9.66 -0.58
C ILE A 25 12.41 8.23 -0.84
N LEU A 26 12.94 7.25 -0.10
CA LEU A 26 12.47 5.88 -0.15
C LEU A 26 11.00 5.75 0.28
N ASN A 27 10.59 6.41 1.38
CA ASN A 27 9.21 6.38 1.86
C ASN A 27 8.23 7.00 0.87
N ILE A 28 8.61 8.12 0.23
CA ILE A 28 7.79 8.76 -0.82
C ILE A 28 7.67 7.84 -2.04
N GLY A 29 8.79 7.28 -2.51
CA GLY A 29 8.79 6.32 -3.62
C GLY A 29 7.90 5.11 -3.33
N LEU A 30 7.97 4.59 -2.11
CA LEU A 30 7.15 3.48 -1.67
C LEU A 30 5.66 3.83 -1.60
N ALA A 31 5.32 5.03 -1.13
CA ALA A 31 3.95 5.52 -1.12
C ALA A 31 3.38 5.55 -2.54
N ILE A 32 4.14 6.10 -3.50
CA ILE A 32 3.74 6.20 -4.90
C ILE A 32 3.55 4.81 -5.51
N VAL A 33 4.50 3.90 -5.32
CA VAL A 33 4.41 2.53 -5.86
C VAL A 33 3.24 1.76 -5.24
N SER A 34 3.04 1.87 -3.93
CA SER A 34 1.91 1.23 -3.22
C SER A 34 0.56 1.74 -3.74
N PHE A 35 0.47 3.05 -3.99
CA PHE A 35 -0.72 3.70 -4.51
C PHE A 35 -1.05 3.23 -5.93
N ILE A 36 -0.05 3.23 -6.83
CA ILE A 36 -0.21 2.74 -8.21
C ILE A 36 -0.59 1.27 -8.21
N ALA A 37 0.12 0.44 -7.45
CA ALA A 37 -0.15 -0.99 -7.35
C ALA A 37 -1.56 -1.27 -6.83
N LEU A 38 -2.02 -0.53 -5.82
CA LEU A 38 -3.38 -0.70 -5.29
C LEU A 38 -4.44 -0.28 -6.30
N LEU A 39 -4.23 0.82 -7.02
CA LEU A 39 -5.14 1.27 -8.09
C LEU A 39 -5.27 0.21 -9.19
N GLU A 40 -4.15 -0.27 -9.71
CA GLU A 40 -4.12 -1.28 -10.78
C GLU A 40 -4.76 -2.60 -10.32
N MET A 41 -4.48 -3.03 -9.09
CA MET A 41 -5.04 -4.26 -8.56
C MET A 41 -6.53 -4.14 -8.23
N CYS A 42 -7.00 -2.99 -7.74
CA CYS A 42 -8.43 -2.72 -7.59
C CYS A 42 -9.17 -2.85 -8.93
N ASP A 43 -8.57 -2.34 -10.00
CA ASP A 43 -9.15 -2.40 -11.33
C ASP A 43 -9.10 -3.84 -11.89
N ALA A 44 -8.00 -4.57 -11.68
CA ALA A 44 -7.85 -5.97 -12.10
C ALA A 44 -8.81 -6.94 -11.39
N VAL A 45 -9.07 -6.74 -10.10
CA VAL A 45 -9.95 -7.60 -9.29
C VAL A 45 -11.44 -7.24 -9.45
N GLY A 46 -11.75 -6.20 -10.23
CA GLY A 46 -13.11 -5.75 -10.51
C GLY A 46 -13.75 -4.93 -9.39
N LEU A 47 -12.95 -4.44 -8.43
CA LEU A 47 -13.39 -3.53 -7.37
C LEU A 47 -13.64 -2.09 -7.88
N ALA A 48 -13.25 -1.80 -9.13
CA ALA A 48 -13.48 -0.54 -9.84
C ALA A 48 -14.96 -0.09 -9.87
N LYS A 49 -15.91 -1.02 -9.73
CA LYS A 49 -17.35 -0.72 -9.72
C LYS A 49 -17.77 0.13 -8.51
N SER A 50 -16.97 0.13 -7.44
CA SER A 50 -17.30 0.81 -6.18
C SER A 50 -16.28 1.90 -5.85
N ALA A 51 -16.56 3.12 -6.31
CA ALA A 51 -15.70 4.29 -6.07
C ALA A 51 -15.40 4.53 -4.58
N HIS A 52 -16.38 4.28 -3.70
CA HIS A 52 -16.22 4.44 -2.25
C HIS A 52 -15.23 3.43 -1.65
N LEU A 53 -15.24 2.18 -2.11
CA LEU A 53 -14.34 1.14 -1.60
C LEU A 53 -12.91 1.36 -2.09
N LYS A 54 -12.76 1.75 -3.36
CA LYS A 54 -11.48 2.15 -3.94
C LYS A 54 -10.89 3.36 -3.19
N ALA A 55 -11.68 4.41 -2.98
CA ALA A 55 -11.24 5.59 -2.23
C ALA A 55 -10.82 5.24 -0.79
N LEU A 56 -11.57 4.36 -0.12
CA LEU A 56 -11.27 3.96 1.25
C LEU A 56 -9.92 3.24 1.36
N GLY A 57 -9.64 2.24 0.51
CA GLY A 57 -8.35 1.57 0.60
C GLY A 57 -7.19 2.39 0.04
N LEU A 58 -7.44 3.34 -0.85
CA LEU A 58 -6.45 4.32 -1.27
C LEU A 58 -6.05 5.27 -0.14
N MET A 59 -7.05 5.76 0.62
CA MET A 59 -6.82 6.50 1.87
C MET A 59 -6.06 5.63 2.88
N ALA A 60 -6.40 4.35 2.99
CA ALA A 60 -5.70 3.43 3.86
C ALA A 60 -4.24 3.25 3.44
N ALA A 61 -3.94 3.09 2.15
CA ALA A 61 -2.56 2.99 1.67
C ALA A 61 -1.73 4.21 2.09
N PHE A 62 -2.28 5.41 1.92
CA PHE A 62 -1.64 6.64 2.38
C PHE A 62 -1.46 6.67 3.89
N ALA A 63 -2.49 6.29 4.65
CA ALA A 63 -2.44 6.23 6.10
C ALA A 63 -1.39 5.23 6.61
N PHE A 64 -1.23 4.07 5.97
CA PHE A 64 -0.21 3.08 6.32
C PHE A 64 1.21 3.63 6.10
N THR A 65 1.48 4.20 4.92
CA THR A 65 2.83 4.72 4.62
C THR A 65 3.18 5.92 5.50
N PHE A 66 2.19 6.78 5.81
CA PHE A 66 2.38 7.92 6.69
C PHE A 66 2.55 7.50 8.15
N ALA A 67 1.65 6.66 8.68
CA ALA A 67 1.74 6.16 10.05
C ALA A 67 3.08 5.47 10.29
N TYR A 68 3.55 4.68 9.34
CA TYR A 68 4.85 4.04 9.43
C TYR A 68 6.03 5.02 9.45
N SER A 69 5.98 6.10 8.66
CA SER A 69 7.04 7.12 8.65
C SER A 69 7.13 7.89 9.96
N PHE A 70 6.00 8.10 10.65
CA PHE A 70 5.94 8.89 11.88
C PHE A 70 6.20 8.07 13.13
N ASP A 71 5.43 6.99 13.34
CA ASP A 71 5.58 6.11 14.48
C ASP A 71 5.04 4.70 14.15
N LYS A 72 5.93 3.71 14.24
CA LYS A 72 5.60 2.29 14.01
C LYS A 72 4.43 1.82 14.88
N LYS A 73 4.23 2.41 16.07
CA LYS A 73 3.13 2.08 16.99
C LYS A 73 1.76 2.51 16.45
N LEU A 74 1.70 3.48 15.52
CA LEU A 74 0.45 3.94 14.90
C LEU A 74 -0.07 2.97 13.84
N LEU A 75 0.74 2.02 13.37
CA LEU A 75 0.35 1.10 12.32
C LEU A 75 -0.82 0.19 12.76
N MET A 76 -0.75 -0.34 13.98
CA MET A 76 -1.82 -1.19 14.55
C MET A 76 -3.17 -0.47 14.68
N PRO A 77 -3.26 0.73 15.30
CA PRO A 77 -4.54 1.46 15.37
C PRO A 77 -5.04 1.89 13.99
N VAL A 78 -4.16 2.19 13.02
CA VAL A 78 -4.58 2.48 11.64
C VAL A 78 -5.20 1.26 10.95
N ILE A 79 -4.62 0.06 11.12
CA ILE A 79 -5.22 -1.19 10.62
C ILE A 79 -6.62 -1.39 11.21
N LEU A 80 -6.75 -1.23 12.53
CA LEU A 80 -8.02 -1.41 13.23
C LEU A 80 -9.08 -0.40 12.76
N PHE A 81 -8.69 0.86 12.62
CA PHE A 81 -9.58 1.91 12.10
C PHE A 81 -10.02 1.61 10.66
N TYR A 82 -9.09 1.15 9.81
CA TYR A 82 -9.40 0.74 8.44
C TYR A 82 -10.38 -0.45 8.39
N LEU A 83 -10.19 -1.44 9.26
CA LEU A 83 -11.09 -2.59 9.38
C LEU A 83 -12.51 -2.14 9.78
N ILE A 84 -12.62 -1.26 10.78
CA ILE A 84 -13.91 -0.71 11.22
C ILE A 84 -14.57 0.07 10.08
N ALA A 85 -13.80 0.89 9.34
CA ALA A 85 -14.32 1.66 8.22
C ALA A 85 -14.83 0.77 7.07
N LEU A 86 -14.14 -0.34 6.78
CA LEU A 86 -14.57 -1.35 5.81
C LEU A 86 -15.89 -2.01 6.23
N PHE A 87 -16.02 -2.39 7.50
CA PHE A 87 -17.25 -2.97 8.04
C PHE A 87 -18.41 -1.96 8.06
N ALA A 88 -18.14 -0.70 8.40
CA ALA A 88 -19.13 0.37 8.35
C ALA A 88 -19.64 0.60 6.91
N LEU A 89 -18.73 0.53 5.92
CA LEU A 89 -19.08 0.63 4.51
C LEU A 89 -19.95 -0.55 4.04
N TYR A 90 -19.65 -1.76 4.51
CA TYR A 90 -20.45 -2.96 4.27
C TYR A 90 -21.87 -2.84 4.85
N MET A 91 -21.99 -2.41 6.11
CA MET A 91 -23.28 -2.28 6.82
C MET A 91 -24.17 -1.14 6.30
N LYS A 92 -23.69 -0.30 5.39
CA LYS A 92 -24.50 0.77 4.80
C LYS A 92 -25.70 0.16 4.06
N LYS A 93 -26.92 0.56 4.45
CA LYS A 93 -28.22 0.01 4.02
C LYS A 93 -28.47 -0.04 2.49
N ASN A 94 -27.63 0.61 1.69
CA ASN A 94 -27.70 0.66 0.22
C ASN A 94 -26.40 0.16 -0.47
N SER A 95 -25.51 -0.52 0.27
CA SER A 95 -24.29 -1.06 -0.31
C SER A 95 -24.65 -2.27 -1.19
N ARG A 96 -24.25 -2.23 -2.47
CA ARG A 96 -24.24 -3.42 -3.34
C ARG A 96 -22.98 -4.25 -3.14
N LEU A 97 -22.33 -4.10 -1.98
CA LEU A 97 -21.02 -4.65 -1.71
C LEU A 97 -21.19 -6.03 -1.09
N ALA A 98 -20.63 -7.04 -1.75
CA ALA A 98 -20.52 -8.35 -1.14
C ALA A 98 -19.43 -8.34 -0.07
N LEU A 99 -19.55 -9.19 0.95
CA LEU A 99 -18.49 -9.41 1.93
C LEU A 99 -17.18 -9.79 1.23
N GLN A 100 -17.27 -10.53 0.12
CA GLN A 100 -16.13 -10.89 -0.72
C GLN A 100 -15.36 -9.66 -1.25
N ASP A 101 -16.04 -8.57 -1.61
CA ASP A 101 -15.40 -7.35 -2.12
C ASP A 101 -14.66 -6.61 -1.01
N ILE A 102 -15.24 -6.58 0.19
CA ILE A 102 -14.62 -6.04 1.39
C ILE A 102 -13.36 -6.85 1.75
N SER A 103 -13.45 -8.18 1.74
CA SER A 103 -12.31 -9.05 2.00
C SER A 103 -11.21 -8.85 0.96
N LYS A 104 -11.55 -8.81 -0.33
CA LYS A 104 -10.57 -8.52 -1.40
C LYS A 104 -9.86 -7.20 -1.14
N MET A 105 -10.60 -6.13 -0.83
CA MET A 105 -10.00 -4.82 -0.56
C MET A 105 -9.10 -4.84 0.69
N PHE A 106 -9.52 -5.51 1.75
CA PHE A 106 -8.74 -5.66 2.97
C PHE A 106 -7.40 -6.37 2.70
N PHE A 107 -7.47 -7.56 2.09
CA PHE A 107 -6.29 -8.35 1.79
C PHE A 107 -5.38 -7.67 0.79
N LEU A 108 -5.94 -7.00 -0.22
CA LEU A 108 -5.14 -6.31 -1.22
C LEU A 108 -4.39 -5.11 -0.62
N THR A 109 -5.07 -4.28 0.17
CA THR A 109 -4.43 -3.14 0.85
C THR A 109 -3.34 -3.63 1.80
N LEU A 110 -3.61 -4.67 2.60
CA LEU A 110 -2.60 -5.25 3.48
C LEU A 110 -1.43 -5.83 2.67
N LEU A 111 -1.68 -6.68 1.68
CA LEU A 111 -0.64 -7.31 0.87
C LEU A 111 0.26 -6.26 0.21
N ILE A 112 -0.31 -5.20 -0.35
CA ILE A 112 0.50 -4.19 -1.03
C ILE A 112 1.23 -3.33 -0.01
N CYS A 113 0.49 -2.70 0.91
CA CYS A 113 1.07 -1.68 1.78
C CYS A 113 1.98 -2.28 2.85
N PHE A 114 1.60 -3.42 3.44
CA PHE A 114 2.39 -4.06 4.50
C PHE A 114 3.72 -4.60 3.95
N PHE A 115 3.70 -5.35 2.84
CA PHE A 115 4.91 -5.93 2.27
C PHE A 115 5.85 -4.87 1.71
N LEU A 116 5.32 -3.83 1.05
CA LEU A 116 6.15 -2.74 0.57
C LEU A 116 6.77 -1.96 1.74
N THR A 117 6.02 -1.69 2.80
CA THR A 117 6.54 -0.99 3.99
C THR A 117 7.63 -1.79 4.70
N HIS A 118 7.61 -3.12 4.59
CA HIS A 118 8.67 -3.97 5.11
C HIS A 118 10.05 -3.71 4.47
N ILE A 119 10.12 -3.14 3.27
CA ILE A 119 11.40 -2.71 2.64
C ILE A 119 12.06 -1.62 3.49
N VAL A 120 11.27 -0.66 3.98
CA VAL A 120 11.74 0.40 4.90
C VAL A 120 12.15 -0.21 6.24
N PHE A 121 11.38 -1.19 6.73
CA PHE A 121 11.68 -1.89 7.97
C PHE A 121 13.05 -2.58 7.92
N ILE A 122 13.29 -3.37 6.87
CA ILE A 122 14.55 -4.08 6.68
C ILE A 122 15.73 -3.10 6.62
N ARG A 123 15.55 -1.94 5.98
CA ARG A 123 16.59 -0.90 5.91
C ARG A 123 16.92 -0.28 7.27
N GLN A 124 15.94 -0.16 8.16
CA GLN A 124 16.14 0.40 9.50
C GLN A 124 16.73 -0.62 10.50
N LEU A 125 16.78 -1.90 10.15
CA LEU A 125 17.48 -2.90 10.95
C LEU A 125 18.98 -2.68 10.78
N ALA A 126 19.61 -2.06 11.77
CA ALA A 126 21.07 -2.04 11.86
C ALA A 126 21.56 -3.49 11.94
N SER A 127 22.46 -3.88 11.02
CA SER A 127 23.22 -5.14 11.11
C SER A 127 22.44 -6.45 11.14
N GLY A 128 21.20 -6.50 10.62
CA GLY A 128 20.48 -7.78 10.43
C GLY A 128 20.05 -8.46 11.73
N GLU A 129 19.93 -7.73 12.84
CA GLU A 129 19.34 -8.29 14.06
C GLU A 129 17.83 -8.51 13.86
N TYR A 130 17.42 -9.76 14.01
CA TYR A 130 16.03 -10.17 14.04
C TYR A 130 15.41 -9.72 15.37
N LEU A 131 14.26 -9.06 15.32
CA LEU A 131 13.42 -8.86 16.51
C LEU A 131 12.93 -10.22 17.01
N PHE A 132 13.52 -10.70 18.11
CA PHE A 132 12.88 -11.62 19.04
C PHE A 132 12.44 -10.84 20.28
#